data_AF-A0A8S0RMS1-F1
#
_entry.id   AF-A0A8S0RMS1-F1
#
_cell.length_a   1.000
_cell.length_b   1.000
_cell.length_c   1.000
_cell.angle_alpha   90.00
_cell.angle_beta   90.00
_cell.angle_gamma   90.00
#
_symmetry.space_group_name_H-M   'P 1'
#
loop_
_entity.id
_entity.type
_entity.pdbx_description
1 polymer ?
#
loop_
_entity_poly.entity_id
_entity_poly.type
_entity_poly.pdbx_seq_one_letter_code
_entity_poly.pdbx_strand_id
1 'polypeptide(L)'
;MGSDQSIEAESRDRPDITLPGQQSVLVTTVANVSKGPVILVIMSGGGMDVQFAKDDSKITSILWVGFSGEAGGAAIADVIFGYYNPSRRLPMTWYPQSYVDKVPMTNMNMRPDLASGYLGRTYRFYTGPTIFSFGHGLSYSKFYHYLVQAPKLVSIPLDKGQVCRTSKCTVHVHQCCRRNLQEYSLQY
;
A
#
# COMPACT_ATOMS: atom_id res chain seq x y z
N MET A 1 5.56 12.17 14.38
CA MET A 1 4.38 11.52 15.00
C MET A 1 4.43 10.03 14.70
N GLY A 2 3.71 9.20 15.44
CA GLY A 2 3.58 7.77 15.19
C GLY A 2 3.76 6.91 16.44
N SER A 3 4.36 5.73 16.28
CA SER A 3 4.54 4.69 17.31
C SER A 3 6.00 4.33 17.49
N ASP A 4 6.30 3.82 18.68
CA ASP A 4 7.57 3.20 19.03
C ASP A 4 7.34 1.83 19.70
N GLN A 5 8.39 1.25 20.26
CA GLN A 5 8.32 -0.04 20.95
C GLN A 5 7.47 -0.02 22.24
N SER A 6 7.07 1.16 22.75
CA SER A 6 6.11 1.23 23.85
C SER A 6 4.68 0.94 23.38
N ILE A 7 4.42 1.06 22.08
CA ILE A 7 3.09 0.87 21.48
C ILE A 7 3.02 -0.45 20.71
N GLU A 8 4.03 -0.78 19.90
CA GLU A 8 4.10 -2.02 19.12
C GLU A 8 5.44 -2.74 19.37
N ALA A 9 5.40 -3.92 19.97
CA ALA A 9 6.59 -4.70 20.30
C ALA A 9 6.30 -6.20 20.27
N GLU A 10 7.37 -7.00 20.41
CA GLU A 10 7.22 -8.44 20.63
C GLU A 10 6.34 -8.71 21.86
N SER A 11 5.39 -9.63 21.72
CA SER A 11 4.38 -9.93 22.76
C SER A 11 3.45 -8.77 23.13
N ARG A 12 3.41 -7.70 22.31
CA ARG A 12 2.56 -6.53 22.54
C ARG A 12 1.91 -6.06 21.24
N ASP A 13 0.74 -6.61 20.96
CA ASP A 13 -0.12 -6.13 19.89
C ASP A 13 -0.78 -4.79 20.26
N ARG A 14 -1.02 -3.97 19.24
CA ARG A 14 -1.76 -2.71 19.42
C ARG A 14 -3.26 -3.00 19.58
N PRO A 15 -3.97 -2.34 20.50
CA PRO A 15 -5.42 -2.47 20.62
C PRO A 15 -6.17 -1.71 19.51
N ASP A 16 -5.57 -0.64 19.00
CA ASP A 16 -6.10 0.22 17.94
C ASP A 16 -4.97 0.62 16.97
N ILE A 17 -5.35 1.17 15.83
CA ILE A 17 -4.42 1.64 14.80
C ILE A 17 -4.46 3.16 14.65
N THR A 18 -5.08 3.87 15.60
CA THR A 18 -5.06 5.34 15.62
C THR A 18 -3.70 5.87 16.07
N LEU A 19 -3.45 7.17 15.88
CA LEU A 19 -2.26 7.79 16.43
C LEU A 19 -2.33 7.81 17.97
N PRO A 20 -1.29 7.33 18.68
CA PRO A 20 -1.35 7.18 20.12
C PRO A 20 -1.35 8.53 20.85
N GLY A 21 -2.09 8.60 21.96
CA GLY A 21 -2.20 9.79 22.80
C GLY A 21 -2.96 10.93 22.13
N GLN A 22 -2.43 12.16 22.27
CA GLN A 22 -3.05 13.39 21.74
C GLN A 22 -2.39 13.86 20.44
N GLN A 23 -1.70 12.96 19.74
CA GLN A 23 -0.97 13.31 18.52
C GLN A 23 -1.89 13.80 17.39
N SER A 24 -3.08 13.21 17.24
CA SER A 24 -4.08 13.68 16.28
C SER A 24 -4.52 15.12 16.56
N VAL A 25 -4.85 15.42 17.82
CA VAL A 25 -5.24 16.76 18.28
C VAL A 25 -4.12 17.77 18.04
N LEU A 26 -2.87 17.39 18.34
CA LEU A 26 -1.71 18.24 18.08
C LEU A 26 -1.55 18.54 16.59
N VAL A 27 -1.67 17.54 15.71
CA VAL A 27 -1.59 17.73 14.26
C VAL A 27 -2.68 18.69 13.78
N THR A 28 -3.93 18.48 14.18
CA THR A 28 -5.05 19.36 13.81
C THR A 28 -4.85 20.79 14.32
N THR A 29 -4.36 20.95 15.55
CA THR A 29 -4.12 22.27 16.14
C THR A 29 -3.01 23.02 15.40
N VAL A 30 -1.90 22.33 15.08
CA VAL A 30 -0.80 22.90 14.29
C VAL A 30 -1.26 23.25 12.88
N ALA A 31 -2.02 22.39 12.22
CA ALA A 31 -2.58 22.63 10.90
C ALA A 31 -3.48 23.89 10.87
N ASN A 32 -4.29 24.09 11.91
CA ASN A 32 -5.18 25.24 12.03
C ASN A 32 -4.44 26.57 12.23
N VAL A 33 -3.37 26.59 13.03
CA VAL A 33 -2.61 27.82 13.32
C VAL A 33 -1.52 28.11 12.28
N SER A 34 -1.14 27.11 11.48
CA SER A 34 -0.07 27.27 10.50
C SER A 34 -0.45 28.25 9.40
N LYS A 35 0.48 29.18 9.12
CA LYS A 35 0.41 30.09 7.97
C LYS A 35 0.91 29.42 6.68
N GLY A 36 1.71 28.36 6.80
CA GLY A 36 2.35 27.67 5.68
C GLY A 36 1.92 26.21 5.53
N PRO A 37 2.44 25.51 4.51
CA PRO A 37 2.17 24.10 4.29
C PRO A 37 2.68 23.24 5.46
N VAL A 38 1.86 22.32 5.94
CA VAL A 38 2.24 21.38 7.01
C VAL A 38 2.56 20.02 6.40
N ILE A 39 3.74 19.49 6.72
CA ILE A 39 4.18 18.15 6.31
C ILE A 39 4.06 17.23 7.53
N LEU A 40 3.23 16.19 7.42
CA LEU A 40 3.07 15.19 8.47
C LEU A 40 4.06 14.05 8.25
N VAL A 41 5.03 13.90 9.16
CA VAL A 41 5.96 12.77 9.16
C VAL A 41 5.52 11.72 10.19
N ILE A 42 5.27 10.50 9.70
CA ILE A 42 4.80 9.35 10.48
C ILE A 42 5.91 8.30 10.57
N MET A 43 6.36 8.05 11.80
CA MET A 43 7.30 7.01 12.17
C MET A 43 6.52 5.87 12.83
N SER A 44 6.37 4.75 12.13
CA SER A 44 5.66 3.58 12.66
C SER A 44 6.07 2.33 11.88
N GLY A 45 6.08 1.19 12.54
CA GLY A 45 6.24 -0.11 11.88
C GLY A 45 4.99 -0.47 11.09
N GLY A 46 3.82 -0.45 11.74
CA GLY A 46 2.53 -0.72 11.11
C GLY A 46 1.87 0.50 10.46
N GLY A 47 0.85 0.25 9.63
CA GLY A 47 -0.05 1.30 9.15
C GLY A 47 -0.88 1.91 10.29
N MET A 48 -1.27 3.17 10.11
CA MET A 48 -2.07 3.93 11.08
C MET A 48 -3.26 4.60 10.42
N ASP A 49 -4.34 4.77 11.19
CA ASP A 49 -5.46 5.58 10.78
C ASP A 49 -5.12 7.07 10.89
N VAL A 50 -4.84 7.66 9.73
CA VAL A 50 -4.59 9.09 9.55
C VAL A 50 -5.59 9.71 8.59
N GLN A 51 -6.80 9.17 8.52
CA GLN A 51 -7.85 9.70 7.66
C GLN A 51 -8.11 11.19 7.94
N PHE A 52 -8.12 11.58 9.22
CA PHE A 52 -8.26 12.99 9.63
C PHE A 52 -7.22 13.91 8.99
N ALA A 53 -5.99 13.43 8.80
CA ALA A 53 -4.91 14.22 8.22
C ALA A 53 -4.94 14.21 6.69
N LYS A 54 -5.41 13.11 6.09
CA LYS A 54 -5.56 12.98 4.64
C LYS A 54 -6.67 13.90 4.11
N ASP A 55 -7.74 14.07 4.89
CA ASP A 55 -8.91 14.88 4.50
C ASP A 55 -8.71 16.38 4.82
N ASP A 56 -7.64 16.75 5.54
CA ASP A 56 -7.32 18.13 5.89
C ASP A 56 -6.49 18.82 4.79
N SER A 57 -7.06 19.85 4.17
CA SER A 57 -6.42 20.66 3.13
C SER A 57 -5.14 21.41 3.58
N LYS A 58 -4.95 21.63 4.88
CA LYS A 58 -3.75 22.30 5.44
C LYS A 58 -2.53 21.37 5.47
N ILE A 59 -2.76 20.06 5.48
CA ILE A 59 -1.72 19.04 5.49
C ILE A 59 -1.40 18.70 4.04
N THR A 60 -0.34 19.30 3.52
CA THR A 60 -0.01 19.23 2.09
C THR A 60 0.72 17.94 1.72
N SER A 61 1.31 17.24 2.69
CA SER A 61 2.08 16.03 2.45
C SER A 61 2.11 15.14 3.68
N ILE A 62 2.02 13.82 3.45
CA ILE A 62 2.15 12.79 4.47
C ILE A 62 3.31 11.89 4.07
N LEU A 63 4.33 11.79 4.92
CA LEU A 63 5.53 10.99 4.71
C LEU A 63 5.58 9.88 5.75
N TRP A 64 5.48 8.63 5.30
CA TRP A 64 5.72 7.47 6.15
C TRP A 64 7.16 7.00 6.01
N VAL A 65 7.89 6.92 7.12
CA VAL A 65 9.34 6.68 7.13
C VAL A 65 9.74 5.38 7.83
N GLY A 66 8.78 4.62 8.35
CA GLY A 66 9.08 3.41 9.12
C GLY A 66 9.93 3.69 10.37
N PHE A 67 10.84 2.76 10.67
CA PHE A 67 11.96 2.98 11.60
C PHE A 67 13.25 3.19 10.80
N SER A 68 13.65 4.44 10.66
CA SER A 68 14.65 4.88 9.67
C SER A 68 16.13 4.74 10.10
N GLY A 69 16.40 4.09 11.25
CA GLY A 69 17.77 3.84 11.73
C GLY A 69 18.56 5.10 12.07
N GLU A 70 19.88 4.95 12.25
CA GLU A 70 20.78 6.02 12.71
C GLU A 70 20.85 7.22 11.75
N ALA A 71 20.83 6.97 10.44
CA ALA A 71 20.87 8.00 9.41
C ALA A 71 19.46 8.52 9.02
N GLY A 72 18.42 8.13 9.76
CA GLY A 72 17.04 8.41 9.42
C GLY A 72 16.70 9.90 9.35
N GLY A 73 17.28 10.70 10.25
CA GLY A 73 17.06 12.16 10.25
C GLY A 73 17.59 12.85 8.99
N ALA A 74 18.81 12.49 8.57
CA ALA A 74 19.42 13.01 7.34
C ALA A 74 18.63 12.59 6.10
N ALA A 75 18.25 11.30 6.03
CA ALA A 75 17.46 10.78 4.91
C ALA A 75 16.10 11.47 4.77
N ILE A 76 15.42 11.79 5.89
CA ILE A 76 14.15 12.52 5.87
C ILE A 76 14.35 13.95 5.37
N ALA A 77 15.41 14.64 5.82
CA ALA A 77 15.73 15.98 5.37
C ALA A 77 16.02 16.01 3.85
N ASP A 78 16.83 15.08 3.35
CA ASP A 78 17.17 15.00 1.93
C ASP A 78 15.93 14.84 1.04
N VAL A 79 14.95 14.05 1.50
CA VAL A 79 13.67 13.91 0.81
C VAL A 79 12.88 15.22 0.87
N ILE A 80 12.66 15.78 2.06
CA ILE A 80 11.83 17.00 2.24
C ILE A 80 12.40 18.19 1.45
N PHE A 81 13.71 18.35 1.42
CA PHE A 81 14.39 19.41 0.66
C PHE A 81 14.57 19.09 -0.83
N GLY A 82 14.18 17.90 -1.27
CA GLY A 82 14.23 17.51 -2.68
C GLY A 82 15.61 17.11 -3.21
N TYR A 83 16.59 16.90 -2.34
CA TYR A 83 17.88 16.30 -2.71
C TYR A 83 17.71 14.85 -3.18
N TYR A 84 16.66 14.16 -2.71
CA TYR A 84 16.31 12.81 -3.13
C TYR A 84 14.84 12.69 -3.51
N ASN A 85 14.55 12.01 -4.64
CA ASN A 85 13.18 11.74 -5.08
C ASN A 85 12.64 10.45 -4.40
N PRO A 86 11.56 10.52 -3.61
CA PRO A 86 10.95 9.33 -3.02
C PRO A 86 10.39 8.43 -4.12
N SER A 87 10.74 7.14 -4.08
CA SER A 87 10.30 6.15 -5.07
C SER A 87 9.70 4.89 -4.45
N ARG A 88 9.67 4.82 -3.11
CA ARG A 88 9.16 3.66 -2.38
C ARG A 88 7.64 3.64 -2.35
N ARG A 89 7.09 2.43 -2.20
CA ARG A 89 5.66 2.14 -2.15
C ARG A 89 5.34 1.37 -0.87
N LEU A 90 4.11 1.52 -0.38
CA LEU A 90 3.67 0.87 0.86
C LEU A 90 3.66 -0.66 0.71
N PRO A 91 4.32 -1.40 1.62
CA PRO A 91 4.31 -2.86 1.63
C PRO A 91 3.05 -3.44 2.29
N MET A 92 2.15 -2.58 2.77
CA MET A 92 0.93 -2.98 3.49
C MET A 92 -0.20 -1.99 3.22
N THR A 93 -1.43 -2.47 3.34
CA THR A 93 -2.63 -1.63 3.28
C THR A 93 -2.82 -0.89 4.60
N TRP A 94 -3.11 0.40 4.54
CA TRP A 94 -3.52 1.19 5.69
C TRP A 94 -5.03 1.16 5.80
N TYR A 95 -5.51 0.59 6.91
CA TYR A 95 -6.93 0.41 7.19
C TYR A 95 -7.46 1.57 8.04
N PRO A 96 -8.74 1.93 7.92
CA PRO A 96 -9.40 2.76 8.92
C PRO A 96 -9.58 1.99 10.23
N GLN A 97 -9.68 2.68 11.37
CA GLN A 97 -9.88 2.09 12.70
C GLN A 97 -11.08 1.13 12.73
N SER A 98 -12.15 1.48 12.00
CA SER A 98 -13.34 0.64 11.85
C SER A 98 -13.09 -0.78 11.34
N TYR A 99 -11.92 -1.05 10.72
CA TYR A 99 -11.50 -2.39 10.35
C TYR A 99 -11.14 -3.25 11.57
N VAL A 100 -10.33 -2.69 12.48
CA VAL A 100 -9.89 -3.37 13.70
C VAL A 100 -11.07 -3.62 14.63
N ASP A 101 -12.02 -2.70 14.68
CA ASP A 101 -13.23 -2.83 15.49
C ASP A 101 -14.15 -3.97 15.01
N LYS A 102 -14.13 -4.30 13.72
CA LYS A 102 -15.03 -5.29 13.10
C LYS A 102 -14.40 -6.67 12.93
N VAL A 103 -13.09 -6.74 12.77
CA VAL A 103 -12.36 -7.97 12.44
C VAL A 103 -11.58 -8.44 13.66
N PRO A 104 -11.99 -9.54 14.33
CA PRO A 104 -11.19 -10.11 15.41
C PRO A 104 -9.80 -10.50 14.88
N MET A 105 -8.72 -10.00 15.48
CA MET A 105 -7.36 -10.26 15.01
C MET A 105 -6.93 -11.73 15.12
N THR A 106 -7.64 -12.52 15.93
CA THR A 106 -7.50 -13.98 16.02
C THR A 106 -8.15 -14.76 14.88
N ASN A 107 -9.02 -14.12 14.08
CA ASN A 107 -9.67 -14.76 12.94
C ASN A 107 -8.72 -14.82 11.73
N MET A 108 -8.24 -16.02 11.40
CA MET A 108 -7.25 -16.24 10.33
C MET A 108 -7.85 -16.39 8.93
N ASN A 109 -9.17 -16.29 8.77
CA ASN A 109 -9.80 -16.36 7.46
C ASN A 109 -9.33 -15.20 6.59
N MET A 110 -8.90 -15.45 5.35
CA MET A 110 -8.37 -14.39 4.49
C MET A 110 -9.44 -13.78 3.57
N ARG A 111 -10.39 -14.62 3.12
CA ARG A 111 -11.39 -14.25 2.11
C ARG A 111 -12.58 -13.53 2.76
N PRO A 112 -13.22 -12.61 2.04
CA PRO A 112 -14.46 -12.01 2.51
C PRO A 112 -15.55 -13.08 2.59
N ASP A 113 -16.43 -12.93 3.56
CA ASP A 113 -17.64 -13.71 3.73
C ASP A 113 -18.82 -12.75 3.90
N LEU A 114 -19.70 -12.73 2.89
CA LEU A 114 -20.86 -11.85 2.84
C LEU A 114 -21.91 -12.22 3.90
N ALA A 115 -21.99 -13.50 4.30
CA ALA A 115 -22.99 -13.94 5.27
C ALA A 115 -22.68 -13.44 6.68
N SER A 116 -21.40 -13.42 7.06
CA SER A 116 -20.93 -12.89 8.35
C SER A 116 -20.62 -11.39 8.32
N GLY A 117 -20.67 -10.74 7.15
CA GLY A 117 -20.24 -9.35 6.97
C GLY A 117 -18.72 -9.16 7.05
N TYR A 118 -17.95 -10.25 6.97
CA TYR A 118 -16.50 -10.22 7.02
C TYR A 118 -15.91 -9.72 5.69
N LEU A 119 -15.18 -8.61 5.73
CA LEU A 119 -14.67 -7.94 4.53
C LEU A 119 -13.35 -8.50 3.99
N GLY A 120 -12.78 -9.53 4.63
CA GLY A 120 -11.50 -10.12 4.25
C GLY A 120 -10.27 -9.39 4.81
N ARG A 121 -9.09 -9.92 4.48
CA ARG A 121 -7.77 -9.42 4.92
C ARG A 121 -6.85 -9.16 3.75
N THR A 122 -5.88 -8.29 3.96
CA THR A 122 -4.84 -7.89 2.98
C THR A 122 -5.39 -7.20 1.74
N TYR A 123 -4.51 -6.60 0.93
CA TYR A 123 -4.89 -6.00 -0.35
C TYR A 123 -5.55 -6.97 -1.33
N ARG A 124 -5.30 -8.28 -1.19
CA ARG A 124 -5.76 -9.29 -2.15
C ARG A 124 -7.24 -9.63 -1.99
N PHE A 125 -7.77 -9.61 -0.76
CA PHE A 125 -9.12 -10.09 -0.46
C PHE A 125 -9.99 -9.05 0.22
N TYR A 126 -9.39 -8.00 0.79
CA TYR A 126 -10.16 -6.97 1.47
C TYR A 126 -11.01 -6.17 0.48
N THR A 127 -12.31 -6.11 0.75
CA THR A 127 -13.29 -5.40 -0.09
C THR A 127 -13.78 -4.08 0.51
N GLY A 128 -13.29 -3.71 1.68
CA GLY A 128 -13.67 -2.47 2.37
C GLY A 128 -12.82 -1.25 1.98
N PRO A 129 -13.09 -0.09 2.61
CA PRO A 129 -12.34 1.14 2.36
C PRO A 129 -10.92 1.07 2.93
N THR A 130 -9.96 1.66 2.22
CA THR A 130 -8.56 1.79 2.62
C THR A 130 -8.15 3.26 2.64
N ILE A 131 -7.31 3.65 3.60
CA ILE A 131 -6.75 5.00 3.64
C ILE A 131 -5.68 5.13 2.55
N PHE A 132 -4.72 4.20 2.57
CA PHE A 132 -3.74 4.00 1.52
C PHE A 132 -3.69 2.51 1.16
N SER A 133 -3.75 2.21 -0.13
CA SER A 133 -3.69 0.84 -0.62
C SER A 133 -2.25 0.30 -0.61
N PHE A 134 -2.12 -1.03 -0.60
CA PHE A 134 -0.84 -1.68 -0.88
C PHE A 134 -0.28 -1.20 -2.23
N GLY A 135 1.02 -0.94 -2.26
CA GLY A 135 1.70 -0.43 -3.45
C GLY A 135 1.48 1.07 -3.71
N HIS A 136 0.75 1.79 -2.84
CA HIS A 136 0.63 3.24 -2.94
C HIS A 136 1.97 3.91 -2.63
N GLY A 137 2.37 4.88 -3.45
CA GLY A 137 3.59 5.64 -3.27
C GLY A 137 3.65 6.76 -4.31
N LEU A 138 4.12 7.92 -3.87
CA LEU A 138 4.25 9.11 -4.71
C LEU A 138 5.73 9.37 -5.00
N SER A 139 5.99 10.11 -6.08
CA SER A 139 7.30 10.59 -6.50
C SER A 139 7.17 12.06 -6.87
N TYR A 140 8.28 12.81 -6.80
CA TYR A 140 8.36 14.20 -7.25
C TYR A 140 8.28 14.34 -8.77
N SER A 141 8.52 13.26 -9.51
CA SER A 141 8.33 13.18 -10.96
C SER A 141 7.08 12.36 -11.34
N LYS A 142 6.56 12.62 -12.54
CA LYS A 142 5.44 11.89 -13.16
C LYS A 142 5.97 10.84 -14.13
N PHE A 143 5.45 9.62 -14.03
CA PHE A 143 5.79 8.52 -14.92
C PHE A 143 4.59 8.11 -15.77
N TYR A 144 4.83 7.82 -17.04
CA TYR A 144 3.83 7.31 -17.96
C TYR A 144 4.27 5.93 -18.43
N HIS A 145 3.41 4.93 -18.26
CA HIS A 145 3.66 3.57 -18.70
C HIS A 145 2.70 3.22 -19.84
N TYR A 146 3.25 2.69 -20.93
CA TYR A 146 2.47 2.19 -22.05
C TYR A 146 2.93 0.78 -22.41
N LEU A 147 1.97 -0.06 -22.83
CA LEU A 147 2.29 -1.37 -23.36
C LEU A 147 2.86 -1.20 -24.76
N VAL A 148 4.13 -1.53 -24.94
CA VAL A 148 4.79 -1.47 -26.26
C VAL A 148 4.18 -2.51 -27.21
N GLN A 149 3.95 -3.72 -26.70
CA GLN A 149 3.33 -4.80 -27.46
C GLN A 149 2.58 -5.72 -26.52
N ALA A 150 1.27 -5.90 -26.75
CA ALA A 150 0.46 -6.87 -26.03
C ALA A 150 0.23 -8.11 -26.91
N PRO A 151 0.33 -9.33 -26.35
CA PRO A 151 -0.05 -10.53 -27.09
C PRO A 151 -1.55 -10.49 -27.41
N LYS A 152 -1.91 -10.77 -28.67
CA LYS A 152 -3.33 -10.85 -29.09
C LYS A 152 -4.06 -12.04 -28.47
N LEU A 153 -3.31 -13.09 -28.13
CA LEU A 153 -3.84 -14.31 -27.56
C LEU A 153 -2.87 -14.81 -26.49
N VAL A 154 -3.42 -15.11 -25.31
CA VAL A 154 -2.69 -15.74 -24.20
C VAL A 154 -3.37 -17.08 -23.96
N SER A 155 -2.71 -18.16 -24.34
CA SER A 155 -3.16 -19.52 -24.03
C SER A 155 -2.61 -19.93 -22.66
N ILE A 156 -3.50 -20.22 -21.73
CA ILE A 156 -3.13 -20.73 -20.40
C ILE A 156 -3.46 -22.22 -20.40
N PRO A 157 -2.46 -23.13 -20.39
CA PRO A 157 -2.73 -24.55 -20.29
C PRO A 157 -3.36 -24.85 -18.92
N LEU A 158 -4.49 -25.55 -18.92
CA LEU A 158 -5.10 -26.06 -17.70
C LEU A 158 -4.40 -27.34 -17.27
N ASP A 159 -4.10 -27.45 -15.98
CA ASP A 159 -3.54 -28.67 -15.40
C ASP A 159 -4.59 -29.80 -15.35
N LYS A 160 -4.16 -31.07 -15.35
CA LYS A 160 -5.05 -32.25 -15.32
C LYS A 160 -5.88 -32.25 -14.03
N GLY A 161 -7.12 -31.77 -14.14
CA GLY A 161 -8.08 -31.71 -13.02
C GLY A 161 -8.74 -30.34 -12.84
N GLN A 162 -8.29 -29.30 -13.53
CA GLN A 162 -8.95 -27.99 -13.49
C GLN A 162 -10.18 -27.96 -14.41
N VAL A 163 -11.37 -27.94 -13.82
CA VAL A 163 -12.63 -27.77 -14.55
C VAL A 163 -12.77 -26.30 -14.98
N CYS A 164 -12.83 -26.07 -16.29
CA CYS A 164 -13.09 -24.75 -16.85
C CYS A 164 -14.52 -24.32 -16.50
N ARG A 165 -14.67 -23.34 -15.59
CA ARG A 165 -15.99 -22.81 -15.18
C ARG A 165 -16.42 -21.56 -15.96
N THR A 166 -15.70 -21.20 -17.02
CA THR A 166 -16.04 -20.05 -17.86
C THR A 166 -16.87 -20.49 -19.06
N SER A 167 -18.02 -19.84 -19.27
CA SER A 167 -19.03 -20.20 -20.28
C SER A 167 -18.64 -19.87 -21.74
N LYS A 168 -17.42 -19.39 -21.98
CA LYS A 168 -16.88 -19.13 -23.32
C LYS A 168 -15.39 -19.43 -23.37
N CYS A 169 -15.03 -20.64 -23.80
CA CYS A 169 -13.67 -20.99 -24.19
C CYS A 169 -13.72 -21.67 -25.56
N THR A 170 -13.59 -20.88 -26.63
CA THR A 170 -13.31 -21.39 -27.97
C THR A 170 -11.80 -21.65 -28.04
N VAL A 171 -11.38 -22.88 -27.75
CA VAL A 171 -9.97 -23.27 -27.84
C VAL A 171 -9.65 -23.56 -29.31
N HIS A 172 -9.08 -22.59 -30.02
CA HIS A 172 -8.39 -22.86 -31.28
C HIS A 172 -6.95 -23.26 -30.97
N VAL A 173 -6.67 -24.56 -30.95
CA VAL A 173 -5.32 -25.10 -30.92
C VAL A 173 -4.73 -24.94 -32.32
N HIS A 174 -3.87 -23.94 -32.52
CA HIS A 174 -3.03 -23.88 -33.72
C HIS A 174 -1.62 -24.35 -33.40
N GLN A 175 -1.21 -25.40 -34.10
CA GLN A 175 0.05 -26.10 -33.90
C GLN A 175 1.23 -25.29 -34.47
N CYS A 176 2.18 -25.04 -33.57
CA CYS A 176 3.58 -24.63 -33.69
C CYS A 176 4.18 -24.39 -35.10
N CYS A 177 4.77 -23.20 -35.30
CA CYS A 177 5.81 -22.98 -36.31
C CYS A 177 7.04 -22.30 -35.69
N ARG A 178 8.22 -22.89 -35.93
CA ARG A 178 9.57 -22.47 -35.52
C ARG A 178 9.94 -21.10 -36.11
N ARG A 179 10.65 -20.24 -35.35
CA ARG A 179 11.93 -19.60 -35.75
C ARG A 179 12.53 -18.69 -34.68
N ASN A 180 13.80 -18.98 -34.39
CA ASN A 180 14.96 -18.17 -33.99
C ASN A 180 14.73 -16.80 -33.34
N LEU A 181 15.19 -16.67 -32.09
CA LEU A 181 15.55 -15.40 -31.46
C LEU A 181 17.08 -15.28 -31.43
N GLN A 182 17.63 -14.26 -32.09
CA GLN A 182 18.98 -13.76 -31.83
C GLN A 182 18.87 -12.70 -30.72
N GLU A 183 19.72 -12.83 -29.72
CA GLU A 183 20.01 -11.81 -28.70
C GLU A 183 20.61 -10.55 -29.35
N TYR A 184 20.16 -9.38 -28.90
CA TYR A 184 21.01 -8.20 -28.88
C TYR A 184 20.84 -7.46 -27.55
N SER A 185 21.89 -7.53 -26.74
CA SER A 185 22.20 -6.59 -25.68
C SER A 185 22.54 -5.23 -26.30
N LEU A 186 22.01 -4.15 -25.74
CA LEU A 186 22.70 -2.86 -25.80
C LEU A 186 22.69 -2.22 -24.41
N GLN A 187 23.87 -2.24 -23.81
CA GLN A 187 24.34 -1.25 -22.85
C GLN A 187 24.39 0.11 -23.56
N TYR A 188 23.78 1.13 -22.97
CA TYR A 188 24.38 2.37 -22.44
C TYR A 188 23.25 3.23 -21.87
#